data_AF-A0A379X0Y1-F1
#
_entry.id   AF-A0A379X0Y1-F1
#
_cell.length_a   1.000
_cell.length_b   1.000
_cell.length_c   1.000
_cell.angle_alpha   90.00
_cell.angle_beta   90.00
_cell.angle_gamma   90.00
#
_symmetry.space_group_name_H-M   'P 1'
#
loop_
_entity.id
_entity.type
_entity.pdbx_description
1 polymer ?
#
loop_
_entity_poly.entity_id
_entity_poly.type
_entity_poly.pdbx_seq_one_letter_code
_entity_poly.pdbx_strand_id
1 'polypeptide(L)'
;MSSQEVHVSVSCPESQNIALFVQASAGEKGRFYFGNNGGLVVRVSQMIVDGKSYPIASTLDRVSFAPNDSALDSLLLHNNNGIIAMDNNQQVSGKMMNVTLTLTPVLNDNQFTHSTDTVMLESNLQWEVLTK
;
A
#
# COMPACT_ATOMS: atom_id res chain seq x y z
N MET A 1 15.21 -4.29 12.82
CA MET A 1 13.76 -4.35 13.12
C MET A 1 13.12 -5.32 12.13
N SER A 2 12.19 -6.15 12.58
CA SER A 2 11.56 -7.14 11.68
C SER A 2 10.56 -6.43 10.77
N SER A 3 10.68 -6.64 9.46
CA SER A 3 9.60 -6.31 8.54
C SER A 3 8.52 -7.40 8.63
N GLN A 4 7.29 -7.05 8.28
CA GLN A 4 6.17 -7.98 8.14
C GLN A 4 5.71 -7.98 6.69
N GLU A 5 5.45 -9.16 6.14
CA GLU A 5 4.86 -9.30 4.81
C GLU A 5 3.37 -9.58 4.95
N VAL A 6 2.57 -8.84 4.18
CA VAL A 6 1.12 -8.97 4.11
C VAL A 6 0.75 -9.27 2.66
N HIS A 7 0.14 -10.42 2.44
CA HIS A 7 -0.40 -10.77 1.13
C HIS A 7 -1.87 -10.37 1.08
N VAL A 8 -2.22 -9.52 0.12
CA VAL A 8 -3.60 -9.10 -0.11
C VAL A 8 -4.11 -9.78 -1.37
N SER A 9 -5.27 -10.42 -1.26
CA SER A 9 -5.98 -11.05 -2.36
C SER A 9 -7.36 -10.42 -2.50
N VAL A 10 -7.68 -9.94 -3.68
CA VAL A 10 -8.96 -9.35 -4.06
C VAL A 10 -9.59 -10.21 -5.13
N SER A 11 -10.87 -10.53 -4.97
CA SER A 11 -11.66 -11.32 -5.92
C SER A 11 -12.94 -10.58 -6.30
N CYS A 12 -13.20 -10.51 -7.60
CA CYS A 12 -14.31 -9.81 -8.23
C CYS A 12 -15.13 -10.79 -9.08
N PRO A 13 -16.46 -10.63 -9.16
CA PRO A 13 -17.32 -11.52 -9.95
C PRO A 13 -17.10 -11.36 -11.46
N GLU A 14 -16.83 -10.14 -11.92
CA GLU A 14 -16.58 -9.78 -13.31
C GLU A 14 -15.17 -9.20 -13.49
N SER A 15 -14.70 -9.20 -14.74
CA SER A 15 -13.40 -8.61 -15.06
C SER A 15 -13.53 -7.10 -15.06
N GLN A 16 -12.78 -6.43 -14.20
CA GLN A 16 -12.88 -4.98 -13.97
C GLN A 16 -11.52 -4.42 -13.56
N ASN A 17 -11.36 -3.10 -13.65
CA ASN A 17 -10.15 -2.45 -13.14
C ASN A 17 -10.24 -2.45 -11.62
N ILE A 18 -9.19 -2.92 -10.95
CA ILE A 18 -9.14 -3.04 -9.48
C ILE A 18 -8.10 -2.07 -8.95
N ALA A 19 -8.49 -1.25 -7.98
CA ALA A 19 -7.58 -0.39 -7.23
C ALA A 19 -7.65 -0.72 -5.73
N LEU A 20 -6.49 -0.84 -5.08
CA LEU A 20 -6.40 -0.99 -3.62
C LEU A 20 -5.84 0.29 -3.02
N PHE A 21 -6.63 0.96 -2.18
CA PHE A 21 -6.23 2.13 -1.42
C PHE A 21 -5.86 1.72 0.01
N VAL A 22 -4.81 2.35 0.53
CA VAL A 22 -4.38 2.16 1.93
C VAL A 22 -4.39 3.51 2.62
N GLN A 23 -5.11 3.55 3.74
CA GLN A 23 -5.33 4.75 4.53
C GLN A 23 -4.95 4.49 5.98
N ALA A 24 -4.27 5.45 6.60
CA ALA A 24 -4.02 5.45 8.03
C ALA A 24 -3.67 6.86 8.51
N SER A 25 -3.43 7.00 9.81
CA SER A 25 -2.76 8.19 10.33
C SER A 25 -1.37 8.32 9.69
N ALA A 26 -1.06 9.50 9.17
CA ALA A 26 0.19 9.76 8.46
C ALA A 26 0.73 11.16 8.76
N GLY A 27 2.04 11.28 8.69
CA GLY A 27 2.76 12.53 8.87
C GLY A 27 3.10 13.22 7.54
N GLU A 28 4.14 14.05 7.56
CA GLU A 28 4.60 14.76 6.38
C GLU A 28 4.86 13.81 5.21
N LYS A 29 4.51 14.26 4.00
CA LYS A 29 4.66 13.52 2.74
C LYS A 29 3.95 12.16 2.73
N GLY A 30 2.91 11.99 3.55
CA GLY A 30 2.07 10.80 3.56
C GLY A 30 2.76 9.54 4.12
N ARG A 31 3.86 9.69 4.88
CA ARG A 31 4.47 8.57 5.60
C ARG A 31 3.52 8.12 6.71
N PHE A 32 3.15 6.84 6.73
CA PHE A 32 2.32 6.27 7.77
C PHE A 32 3.00 6.36 9.14
N TYR A 33 2.23 6.62 10.18
CA TYR A 33 2.73 6.60 11.55
C TYR A 33 2.88 5.17 12.08
N PHE A 34 3.76 5.01 13.07
CA PHE A 34 3.87 3.80 13.88
C PHE A 34 4.10 4.24 15.33
N GLY A 35 3.09 4.08 16.18
CA GLY A 35 3.00 4.77 17.46
C GLY A 35 2.96 6.29 17.28
N ASN A 36 3.45 7.03 18.29
CA ASN A 36 3.30 8.48 18.33
C ASN A 36 4.32 9.23 17.46
N ASN A 37 5.56 8.74 17.37
CA ASN A 37 6.67 9.44 16.72
C ASN A 37 7.43 8.57 15.70
N GLY A 38 6.99 7.33 15.48
CA GLY A 38 7.57 6.38 14.53
C GLY A 38 6.94 6.47 13.16
N GLY A 39 7.68 5.97 12.17
CA GLY A 39 7.19 5.80 10.80
C GLY A 39 6.93 4.33 10.50
N LEU A 40 5.97 4.08 9.62
CA LEU A 40 5.80 2.80 8.96
C LEU A 40 6.05 3.01 7.46
N VAL A 41 7.04 2.30 6.93
CA VAL A 41 7.27 2.24 5.49
C VAL A 41 6.46 1.07 4.94
N VAL A 42 5.64 1.33 3.94
CA VAL A 42 4.86 0.32 3.23
C VAL A 42 5.37 0.26 1.80
N ARG A 43 5.96 -0.87 1.42
CA ARG A 43 6.37 -1.15 0.04
C ARG A 43 5.39 -2.13 -0.58
N VAL A 44 4.99 -1.87 -1.81
CA VAL A 44 4.11 -2.74 -2.58
C VAL A 44 4.94 -3.41 -3.67
N SER A 45 4.73 -4.71 -3.89
CA SER A 45 5.41 -5.50 -4.92
C SER A 45 4.58 -6.71 -5.34
N GLN A 46 5.05 -7.43 -6.38
CA GLN A 46 4.45 -8.70 -6.82
C GLN A 46 2.97 -8.59 -7.17
N MET A 47 2.59 -7.57 -7.93
CA MET A 47 1.23 -7.43 -8.43
C MET A 47 0.96 -8.50 -9.48
N ILE A 48 -0.04 -9.33 -9.21
CA ILE A 48 -0.49 -10.41 -10.07
C ILE A 48 -1.99 -10.22 -10.33
N VAL A 49 -2.38 -10.12 -11.59
CA VAL A 49 -3.78 -10.07 -12.01
C VAL A 49 -4.09 -11.30 -12.85
N ASP A 50 -5.09 -12.08 -12.44
CA ASP A 50 -5.49 -13.35 -13.09
C ASP A 50 -4.32 -14.31 -13.40
N GLY A 51 -3.31 -14.34 -12.52
CA GLY A 51 -2.14 -15.22 -12.63
C GLY A 51 -0.96 -14.67 -13.43
N LYS A 52 -1.08 -13.50 -14.06
CA LYS A 52 0.03 -12.82 -14.76
C LYS A 52 0.56 -11.66 -13.91
N SER A 53 1.88 -11.49 -13.88
CA SER A 53 2.53 -10.37 -13.17
C SER A 53 2.47 -9.08 -13.99
N TYR A 54 2.23 -7.96 -13.32
CA TYR A 54 2.13 -6.63 -13.93
C TYR A 54 2.89 -5.58 -13.11
N PRO A 55 3.49 -4.58 -13.77
CA PRO A 55 3.94 -3.36 -13.11
C PRO A 55 2.82 -2.64 -12.35
N ILE A 56 3.21 -1.89 -11.33
CA ILE A 56 2.34 -1.20 -10.38
C ILE A 56 2.47 0.31 -10.59
N ALA A 57 1.35 1.00 -10.73
CA ALA A 57 1.32 2.47 -10.66
C ALA A 57 0.57 2.94 -9.40
N SER A 58 0.95 4.12 -8.91
CA SER A 58 0.18 4.82 -7.88
C SER A 58 -0.96 5.61 -8.54
N THR A 59 -2.08 5.78 -7.84
CA THR A 59 -3.19 6.65 -8.26
C THR A 59 -3.75 7.42 -7.07
N LEU A 60 -4.11 8.69 -7.28
CA LEU A 60 -4.94 9.47 -6.36
C LEU A 60 -6.38 9.60 -6.87
N ASP A 61 -6.59 9.29 -8.15
CA ASP A 61 -7.90 9.29 -8.77
C ASP A 61 -8.67 8.04 -8.34
N ARG A 62 -9.72 8.24 -7.55
CA ARG A 62 -10.59 7.20 -7.02
C ARG A 62 -11.73 6.81 -7.97
N VAL A 63 -11.87 7.50 -9.11
CA VAL A 63 -12.99 7.35 -10.05
C VAL A 63 -12.53 6.69 -11.35
N SER A 64 -11.46 7.19 -11.97
CA SER A 64 -10.96 6.64 -13.23
C SER A 64 -9.64 5.89 -13.09
N PHE A 65 -9.05 5.89 -11.88
CA PHE A 65 -7.77 5.28 -11.55
C PHE A 65 -6.60 5.78 -12.41
N ALA A 66 -6.64 7.03 -12.90
CA ALA A 66 -5.55 7.58 -13.69
C ALA A 66 -4.22 7.49 -12.91
N PRO A 67 -3.14 6.93 -13.51
CA PRO A 67 -1.87 6.79 -12.82
C PRO A 67 -1.24 8.16 -12.56
N ASN A 68 -0.70 8.37 -11.37
CA ASN A 68 0.04 9.59 -11.05
C ASN A 68 1.49 9.53 -11.53
N ASP A 69 2.06 8.32 -11.53
CA ASP A 69 3.47 8.06 -11.80
C ASP A 69 3.64 6.93 -12.81
N SER A 70 4.87 6.74 -13.30
CA SER A 70 5.22 5.58 -14.13
C SER A 70 5.04 4.27 -13.36
N ALA A 71 4.63 3.22 -14.06
CA ALA A 71 4.48 1.91 -13.46
C ALA A 71 5.84 1.25 -13.20
N LEU A 72 5.99 0.61 -12.04
CA LEU A 72 7.22 -0.03 -11.55
C LEU A 72 6.91 -1.39 -10.93
N ASP A 73 7.90 -2.30 -10.87
CA ASP A 73 7.72 -3.62 -10.23
C ASP A 73 7.49 -3.53 -8.70
N SER A 74 7.95 -2.43 -8.09
CA SER A 74 7.67 -2.10 -6.69
C SER A 74 7.65 -0.59 -6.48
N LEU A 75 6.84 -0.12 -5.53
CA LEU A 75 6.80 1.28 -5.14
C LEU A 75 6.59 1.46 -3.63
N LEU A 76 6.95 2.63 -3.11
CA LEU A 76 6.61 3.04 -1.75
C LEU A 76 5.19 3.62 -1.76
N LEU A 77 4.35 3.09 -0.89
CA LEU A 77 2.99 3.57 -0.74
C LEU A 77 2.93 4.72 0.25
N HIS A 78 2.19 5.75 -0.12
CA HIS A 78 1.89 6.89 0.73
C HIS A 78 0.41 6.86 1.11
N ASN A 79 0.09 7.51 2.23
CA ASN A 79 -1.27 7.58 2.71
C ASN A 79 -2.23 8.16 1.67
N ASN A 80 -3.42 7.58 1.59
CA ASN A 80 -4.48 7.93 0.63
C ASN A 80 -4.16 7.65 -0.85
N ASN A 81 -3.02 6.99 -1.15
CA ASN A 81 -2.76 6.52 -2.50
C ASN A 81 -3.39 5.15 -2.72
N GLY A 82 -3.87 4.95 -3.95
CA GLY A 82 -4.23 3.66 -4.50
C GLY A 82 -3.08 3.06 -5.29
N ILE A 83 -3.10 1.74 -5.43
CA ILE A 83 -2.27 0.99 -6.38
C ILE A 83 -3.15 0.35 -7.44
N ILE A 84 -2.63 0.29 -8.66
CA ILE A 84 -3.25 -0.35 -9.82
C ILE A 84 -2.23 -1.13 -10.63
N ALA A 85 -2.70 -2.18 -11.31
CA ALA A 85 -1.92 -2.92 -12.28
C ALA A 85 -1.93 -2.23 -13.65
N MET A 86 -0.77 -2.18 -14.30
CA MET A 86 -0.58 -1.54 -15.59
C MET A 86 0.12 -2.50 -16.59
N ASP A 87 -0.24 -2.43 -17.86
CA ASP A 87 0.44 -3.09 -18.98
C ASP A 87 0.54 -2.09 -20.14
N ASN A 88 1.76 -1.80 -20.61
CA ASN A 88 2.02 -0.85 -21.71
C ASN A 88 1.23 0.49 -21.60
N ASN A 89 1.29 1.14 -20.43
CA ASN A 89 0.58 2.38 -20.10
C ASN A 89 -0.97 2.30 -20.10
N GLN A 90 -1.54 1.09 -20.10
CA GLN A 90 -2.97 0.87 -19.93
C GLN A 90 -3.25 0.17 -18.61
N GLN A 91 -4.39 0.50 -18.00
CA GLN A 91 -4.87 -0.20 -16.80
C GLN A 91 -5.27 -1.62 -17.16
N VAL A 92 -4.93 -2.55 -16.28
CA VAL A 92 -5.27 -3.97 -16.45
C VAL A 92 -6.61 -4.25 -15.75
N SER A 93 -7.54 -4.84 -16.49
CA SER A 93 -8.76 -5.42 -15.92
C SER A 93 -8.54 -6.88 -15.58
N GLY A 94 -9.16 -7.35 -14.50
CA GLY A 94 -9.16 -8.77 -14.15
C GLY A 94 -10.19 -9.11 -13.09
N LYS A 95 -10.28 -10.40 -12.76
CA LYS A 95 -11.19 -10.92 -11.72
C LYS A 95 -10.49 -11.10 -10.38
N MET A 96 -9.19 -11.39 -10.40
CA MET A 96 -8.40 -11.60 -9.20
C MET A 96 -7.17 -10.70 -9.24
N MET A 97 -6.89 -10.02 -8.13
CA MET A 97 -5.67 -9.26 -7.93
C MET A 97 -4.99 -9.73 -6.64
N ASN A 98 -3.72 -10.11 -6.74
CA ASN A 98 -2.88 -10.43 -5.59
C ASN A 98 -1.70 -9.45 -5.55
N VAL A 99 -1.34 -9.01 -4.34
CA VAL A 99 -0.23 -8.10 -4.13
C VAL A 99 0.43 -8.36 -2.79
N THR A 100 1.74 -8.17 -2.73
CA THR A 100 2.53 -8.30 -1.50
C THR A 100 2.89 -6.91 -0.98
N LEU A 101 2.56 -6.64 0.28
CA LEU A 101 2.98 -5.45 1.00
C LEU A 101 4.01 -5.80 2.05
N THR A 102 5.15 -5.11 2.03
CA THR A 102 6.19 -5.20 3.07
C THR A 102 6.08 -3.99 3.99
N LEU A 103 5.77 -4.25 5.25
CA LEU A 103 5.60 -3.25 6.30
C LEU A 103 6.87 -3.22 7.16
N THR A 104 7.59 -2.11 7.13
CA THR A 104 8.83 -1.93 7.89
C THR A 104 8.69 -0.78 8.88
N PRO A 105 8.63 -1.06 10.20
CA PRO A 105 8.70 -0.01 11.20
C PRO A 105 10.03 0.73 11.13
N VAL A 106 9.98 2.05 11.26
CA VAL A 106 11.12 2.97 11.31
C VAL A 106 11.02 3.76 12.61
N LEU A 107 11.78 3.31 13.61
CA LEU A 107 11.83 3.94 14.93
C LEU A 107 13.10 4.78 15.05
N ASN A 108 13.05 5.83 15.87
CA ASN A 108 14.21 6.60 16.31
C ASN A 108 14.36 6.49 17.83
N ASP A 109 15.57 6.71 18.34
CA ASP A 109 15.88 6.50 19.76
C ASP A 109 15.03 7.40 20.69
N ASN A 110 14.62 8.58 20.19
CA ASN A 110 13.75 9.50 20.91
C ASN A 110 12.35 8.93 21.20
N GLN A 111 11.91 7.87 20.50
CA GLN A 111 10.64 7.20 20.79
C GLN A 111 10.64 6.41 22.10
N PHE A 112 11.82 6.13 22.65
CA PHE A 112 11.98 5.37 23.90
C PHE A 112 12.44 6.24 25.06
N THR A 113 12.88 7.47 24.79
CA THR A 113 13.24 8.42 25.85
C THR A 113 11.97 8.86 26.60
N HIS A 114 11.98 8.69 27.94
CA HIS A 114 10.88 8.93 28.90
C HIS A 114 9.90 7.78 29.15
N SER A 115 10.14 6.56 28.64
CA SER A 115 9.29 5.41 28.99
C SER A 115 9.87 4.65 30.20
N THR A 116 9.20 4.77 31.35
CA THR A 116 9.40 3.85 32.49
C THR A 116 8.56 2.58 32.35
N ASP A 117 7.68 2.55 31.34
CA ASP A 117 6.75 1.47 31.03
C ASP A 117 7.00 0.88 29.63
N THR A 118 6.49 -0.34 29.44
CA THR A 118 6.42 -1.02 28.14
C THR A 118 5.47 -0.25 27.22
N VAL A 119 5.99 0.43 26.21
CA VAL A 119 5.17 1.17 25.23
C VAL A 119 4.79 0.23 24.10
N MET A 120 3.49 0.02 23.88
CA MET A 120 2.98 -0.64 22.68
C MET A 120 2.99 0.38 21.53
N LEU A 121 3.69 0.06 20.44
CA LEU A 121 3.72 0.85 19.22
C LEU A 121 2.90 0.14 18.15
N GLU A 122 1.92 0.83 17.59
CA GLU A 122 0.98 0.25 16.62
C GLU A 122 0.68 1.22 15.47
N SER A 123 0.17 0.67 14.37
CA SER A 123 -0.37 1.44 13.25
C SER A 123 -1.65 0.77 12.78
N ASN A 124 -2.72 1.55 12.66
CA ASN A 124 -4.01 1.07 12.17
C ASN A 124 -4.13 1.39 10.68
N LEU A 125 -3.96 0.37 9.83
CA LEU A 125 -4.10 0.47 8.39
C LEU A 125 -5.51 0.05 7.95
N GLN A 126 -6.20 0.92 7.23
CA GLN A 126 -7.45 0.64 6.56
C GLN A 126 -7.22 0.41 5.06
N TRP A 127 -7.89 -0.60 4.53
CA TRP A 127 -7.79 -1.04 3.15
C TRP A 127 -9.14 -0.81 2.47
N GLU A 128 -9.13 -0.22 1.28
CA GLU A 128 -10.35 0.01 0.51
C GLU A 128 -10.12 -0.44 -0.93
N VAL A 129 -10.98 -1.35 -1.38
CA VAL A 129 -10.97 -1.83 -2.76
C VAL A 129 -12.02 -1.03 -3.52
N LEU A 130 -11.59 -0.41 -4.62
CA LEU A 130 -12.46 0.25 -5.57
C LEU A 130 -12.35 -0.47 -6.91
N THR A 131 -13.49 -0.59 -7.60
CA THR A 131 -13.57 -1.28 -8.88
C THR A 131 -14.34 -0.46 -9.91
N LYS A 132 -14.03 -0.66 -11.19
CA LYS A 132 -14.67 0.02 -12.32
C LYS A 132 -14.80 -0.91 -13.52
#